data_AF-A0A2H6MZ57-F1
#
_entry.id   AF-A0A2H6MZ57-F1
#
_cell.length_a   1.000
_cell.length_b   1.000
_cell.length_c   1.000
_cell.angle_alpha   90.00
_cell.angle_beta   90.00
_cell.angle_gamma   90.00
#
_symmetry.space_group_name_H-M   'P 1'
#
loop_
_entity.id
_entity.type
_entity.pdbx_description
1 polymer ?
#
loop_
_entity_poly.entity_id
_entity_poly.type
_entity_poly.pdbx_seq_one_letter_code
_entity_poly.pdbx_strand_id
1 'polypeptide(L)'
;ENESWYLDENIKLYSTNPGDVNKEDEEFIESNKMHAINGKVFGNLHGLTMHVGDKVNWYLLGMGNEVDMHTAHFHGHSFDYKYNRTFRGDVYDLFPGTFQTVEMWPKYPGTWLLHCHVTDHIHAGMETTYSVLPN
;
A
#
# COMPACT_ATOMS: atom_id res chain seq x y z
N GLU A 1 -0.49 13.81 5.32
CA GLU A 1 -0.39 14.61 6.56
C GLU A 1 -0.80 16.08 6.45
N ASN A 2 -0.77 16.72 5.26
CA ASN A 2 -1.16 18.16 5.15
C ASN A 2 -2.58 18.46 5.67
N GLU A 3 -3.52 17.54 5.52
CA GLU A 3 -4.91 17.69 6.00
C GLU A 3 -5.13 17.17 7.44
N SER A 4 -4.05 16.84 8.15
CA SER A 4 -4.13 16.26 9.50
C SER A 4 -4.37 17.33 10.56
N TRP A 5 -5.23 17.02 11.53
CA TRP A 5 -5.41 17.86 12.74
C TRP A 5 -4.11 18.07 13.53
N TYR A 6 -3.14 17.17 13.36
CA TYR A 6 -1.86 17.21 14.05
C TYR A 6 -0.77 17.95 13.27
N LEU A 7 -1.08 18.56 12.11
CA LEU A 7 -0.07 19.20 11.26
C LEU A 7 0.79 20.22 12.04
N ASP A 8 0.16 21.11 12.80
CA ASP A 8 0.86 22.15 13.58
C ASP A 8 1.74 21.58 14.70
N GLU A 9 1.30 20.48 15.32
CA GLU A 9 2.08 19.80 16.35
C GLU A 9 3.29 19.11 15.73
N ASN A 10 3.09 18.42 14.60
CA ASN A 10 4.16 17.74 13.87
C ASN A 10 5.22 18.71 13.35
N ILE A 11 4.82 19.88 12.80
CA ILE A 11 5.77 20.93 12.39
C ILE A 11 6.63 21.37 13.57
N LYS A 12 6.02 21.62 14.74
CA LYS A 12 6.75 22.06 15.93
C LYS A 12 7.71 21.00 16.49
N LEU A 13 7.34 19.72 16.39
CA LEU A 13 8.09 18.63 16.99
C LEU A 13 9.21 18.09 16.09
N TYR A 14 8.99 18.04 14.77
CA TYR A 14 9.86 17.31 13.85
C TYR A 14 10.62 18.18 12.85
N SER A 15 10.21 19.44 12.62
CA SER A 15 10.97 20.35 11.76
C SER A 15 12.14 20.97 12.51
N THR A 16 13.31 21.04 11.86
CA THR A 16 14.51 21.67 12.45
C THR A 16 14.27 23.15 12.79
N ASN A 17 13.59 23.88 11.90
CA ASN A 17 13.23 25.29 12.06
C ASN A 17 11.71 25.47 11.83
N PRO A 18 10.85 25.23 12.84
CA PRO A 18 9.39 25.29 12.67
C PRO A 18 8.86 26.65 12.21
N GLY A 19 9.55 27.75 12.54
CA GLY A 19 9.15 29.11 12.16
C GLY A 19 9.34 29.44 10.68
N ASP A 20 10.16 28.67 9.96
CA ASP A 20 10.45 28.88 8.54
C ASP A 20 9.57 28.02 7.63
N VAL A 21 8.72 27.17 8.20
CA VAL A 21 7.87 26.25 7.43
C VAL A 21 6.74 27.04 6.76
N ASN A 22 6.77 27.07 5.42
CA ASN A 22 5.64 27.51 4.62
C ASN A 22 4.75 26.32 4.26
N LYS A 23 3.50 26.30 4.76
CA LYS A 23 2.54 25.22 4.49
C LYS A 23 2.03 25.19 3.05
N GLU A 24 2.16 26.30 2.32
CA GLU A 24 1.75 26.41 0.92
C GLU A 24 2.89 26.04 -0.05
N ASP A 25 4.09 25.78 0.47
CA ASP A 25 5.23 25.35 -0.32
C ASP A 25 5.02 23.93 -0.87
N GLU A 26 5.25 23.74 -2.17
CA GLU A 26 5.00 22.45 -2.84
C GLU A 26 5.92 21.35 -2.30
N GLU A 27 7.19 21.63 -2.00
CA GLU A 27 8.10 20.62 -1.44
C GLU A 27 7.65 20.20 -0.03
N PHE A 28 7.19 21.15 0.79
CA PHE A 28 6.58 20.84 2.08
C PHE A 28 5.33 19.97 1.94
N ILE A 29 4.43 20.33 1.01
CA ILE A 29 3.21 19.56 0.74
C ILE A 29 3.56 18.12 0.33
N GLU A 30 4.48 17.95 -0.62
CA GLU A 30 4.92 16.61 -1.05
C GLU A 30 5.59 15.83 0.08
N SER A 31 6.40 16.48 0.92
CA SER A 31 7.06 15.81 2.07
C SER A 31 6.08 15.14 3.05
N ASN A 32 4.83 15.61 3.07
CA ASN A 32 3.76 15.12 3.92
C ASN A 32 2.80 14.17 3.20
N LYS A 33 3.03 13.85 1.91
CA LYS A 33 2.27 12.82 1.19
C LYS A 33 2.91 11.45 1.40
N MET A 34 2.30 10.67 2.30
CA MET A 34 2.81 9.37 2.69
C MET A 34 2.15 8.26 1.86
N HIS A 35 2.81 7.82 0.78
CA HIS A 35 2.31 6.75 -0.09
C HIS A 35 2.55 5.38 0.56
N ALA A 36 1.59 4.89 1.33
CA ALA A 36 1.78 3.78 2.25
C ALA A 36 0.79 2.62 2.08
N ILE A 37 1.21 1.41 2.48
CA ILE A 37 0.32 0.27 2.72
C ILE A 37 0.13 0.14 4.22
N ASN A 38 -1.11 0.25 4.72
CA ASN A 38 -1.43 0.24 6.16
C ASN A 38 -0.59 1.26 6.97
N GLY A 39 -0.30 2.42 6.40
CA GLY A 39 0.51 3.47 7.06
C GLY A 39 2.00 3.14 7.19
N LYS A 40 2.52 2.16 6.43
CA LYS A 40 3.94 1.80 6.35
C LYS A 40 4.47 1.95 4.93
N VAL A 41 5.72 2.40 4.83
CA VAL A 41 6.45 2.64 3.57
C VAL A 41 7.73 1.81 3.52
N PHE A 42 8.29 1.60 2.32
CA PHE A 42 9.60 0.98 2.08
C PHE A 42 9.80 -0.35 2.83
N GLY A 43 8.83 -1.26 2.74
CA GLY A 43 8.95 -2.58 3.35
C GLY A 43 8.78 -2.65 4.88
N ASN A 44 8.41 -1.54 5.53
CA ASN A 44 8.15 -1.52 6.98
C ASN A 44 6.81 -2.18 7.38
N LEU A 45 6.01 -2.67 6.42
CA LEU A 45 4.83 -3.48 6.72
C LEU A 45 5.23 -4.95 6.87
N HIS A 46 5.40 -5.40 8.11
CA HIS A 46 5.80 -6.77 8.43
C HIS A 46 4.61 -7.67 8.76
N GLY A 47 4.87 -8.98 8.87
CA GLY A 47 3.89 -9.95 9.38
C GLY A 47 2.99 -10.60 8.32
N LEU A 48 3.18 -10.27 7.04
CA LEU A 48 2.50 -10.94 5.93
C LEU A 48 3.14 -12.30 5.65
N THR A 49 2.89 -13.29 6.51
CA THR A 49 3.47 -14.65 6.42
C THR A 49 2.38 -15.71 6.29
N MET A 50 2.57 -16.64 5.37
CA MET A 50 1.66 -17.77 5.07
C MET A 50 2.48 -18.99 4.67
N HIS A 51 1.85 -20.16 4.54
CA HIS A 51 2.47 -21.40 4.10
C HIS A 51 1.97 -21.82 2.72
N VAL A 52 2.77 -22.62 2.02
CA VAL A 52 2.34 -23.29 0.79
C VAL A 52 1.08 -24.13 1.09
N GLY A 53 0.04 -23.94 0.27
CA GLY A 53 -1.23 -24.66 0.39
C GLY A 53 -2.30 -23.95 1.22
N ASP A 54 -1.96 -22.85 1.91
CA ASP A 54 -2.94 -22.02 2.61
C ASP A 54 -4.00 -21.47 1.64
N LYS A 55 -5.22 -21.27 2.15
CA LYS A 55 -6.21 -20.41 1.48
C LYS A 55 -6.18 -19.05 2.15
N VAL A 56 -5.69 -18.04 1.43
CA VAL A 56 -5.49 -16.69 1.94
C VAL A 56 -6.51 -15.74 1.32
N ASN A 57 -7.19 -14.95 2.16
CA ASN A 57 -8.03 -13.86 1.71
C ASN A 57 -7.29 -12.54 1.95
N TRP A 58 -7.07 -11.77 0.88
CA TRP A 58 -6.56 -10.42 0.97
C TRP A 58 -7.73 -9.44 0.86
N TYR A 59 -7.94 -8.64 1.89
CA TYR A 59 -8.95 -7.57 1.92
C TYR A 59 -8.28 -6.28 1.46
N LEU A 60 -8.52 -5.91 0.20
CA LEU A 60 -7.96 -4.73 -0.42
C LEU A 60 -8.93 -3.56 -0.28
N LEU A 61 -8.44 -2.42 0.19
CA LEU A 61 -9.21 -1.20 0.34
C LEU A 61 -8.43 -0.03 -0.26
N GLY A 62 -9.04 0.69 -1.20
CA GLY A 62 -8.58 1.98 -1.70
C GLY A 62 -9.38 3.10 -1.03
N MET A 63 -8.70 4.01 -0.35
CA MET A 63 -9.32 5.17 0.30
C MET A 63 -8.44 6.40 0.03
N GLY A 64 -9.06 7.56 -0.13
CA GLY A 64 -8.33 8.80 -0.38
C GLY A 64 -9.06 9.74 -1.34
N ASN A 65 -8.30 10.52 -2.10
CA ASN A 65 -8.75 11.51 -3.07
C ASN A 65 -8.43 11.10 -4.52
N GLU A 66 -8.55 12.01 -5.48
CA GLU A 66 -8.39 11.73 -6.92
C GLU A 66 -7.01 11.17 -7.33
N VAL A 67 -5.94 11.41 -6.55
CA VAL A 67 -4.61 10.83 -6.82
C VAL A 67 -4.44 9.43 -6.24
N ASP A 68 -5.35 8.97 -5.38
CA ASP A 68 -5.29 7.67 -4.71
C ASP A 68 -5.88 6.54 -5.58
N MET A 69 -5.40 6.48 -6.82
CA MET A 69 -5.56 5.31 -7.69
C MET A 69 -4.38 4.37 -7.47
N HIS A 70 -4.65 3.19 -6.92
CA HIS A 70 -3.61 2.20 -6.64
C HIS A 70 -3.85 0.93 -7.44
N THR A 71 -2.76 0.28 -7.83
CA THR A 71 -2.80 -1.00 -8.55
C THR A 71 -2.02 -2.02 -7.73
N ALA A 72 -2.73 -2.79 -6.91
CA ALA A 72 -2.12 -3.76 -6.00
C ALA A 72 -1.62 -4.97 -6.78
N HIS A 73 -0.30 -5.10 -6.91
CA HIS A 73 0.36 -6.17 -7.65
C HIS A 73 1.09 -7.14 -6.70
N PHE A 74 0.82 -8.44 -6.87
CA PHE A 74 1.45 -9.51 -6.09
C PHE A 74 2.44 -10.29 -6.93
N HIS A 75 3.73 -10.21 -6.60
CA HIS A 75 4.75 -11.01 -7.28
C HIS A 75 4.60 -12.50 -6.92
N GLY A 76 4.93 -13.39 -7.85
CA GLY A 76 4.98 -14.84 -7.61
C GLY A 76 3.63 -15.56 -7.56
N HIS A 77 2.52 -14.87 -7.28
CA HIS A 77 1.20 -15.48 -7.14
C HIS A 77 0.09 -14.62 -7.74
N SER A 78 -0.73 -15.22 -8.61
CA SER A 78 -2.03 -14.66 -8.99
C SER A 78 -3.10 -15.00 -7.94
N PHE A 79 -4.14 -14.19 -7.89
CA PHE A 79 -5.33 -14.38 -7.05
C PHE A 79 -6.59 -14.50 -7.92
N ASP A 80 -7.64 -15.02 -7.31
CA ASP A 80 -8.99 -15.05 -7.88
C ASP A 80 -9.87 -14.02 -7.17
N TYR A 81 -10.78 -13.36 -7.88
CA TYR A 81 -11.74 -12.42 -7.30
C TYR A 81 -13.11 -12.58 -7.96
N LYS A 82 -14.17 -12.17 -7.25
CA LYS A 82 -15.55 -12.42 -7.65
C LYS A 82 -16.33 -11.13 -7.84
N TYR A 83 -17.09 -11.09 -8.92
CA TYR A 83 -18.12 -10.09 -9.18
C TYR A 83 -19.42 -10.83 -9.51
N ASN A 84 -19.73 -11.02 -10.79
CA ASN A 84 -20.80 -11.90 -11.30
C ASN A 84 -20.31 -13.32 -11.63
N ARG A 85 -18.99 -13.48 -11.79
CA ARG A 85 -18.27 -14.74 -12.00
C ARG A 85 -16.90 -14.64 -11.33
N THR A 86 -16.14 -15.71 -11.36
CA THR A 86 -14.74 -15.72 -10.92
C THR A 86 -13.84 -15.18 -12.03
N PHE A 87 -12.95 -14.27 -11.65
CA PHE A 87 -11.88 -13.72 -12.48
C PHE A 87 -10.55 -14.03 -11.82
N ARG A 88 -9.47 -14.02 -12.61
CA ARG A 88 -8.10 -14.27 -12.15
C ARG A 88 -7.19 -13.14 -12.61
N GLY A 89 -6.32 -12.68 -11.73
CA GLY A 89 -5.34 -11.63 -12.01
C GLY A 89 -4.23 -11.62 -10.97
N ASP A 90 -3.22 -10.83 -11.19
CA ASP A 90 -2.11 -10.55 -10.26
C ASP A 90 -2.02 -9.05 -9.91
N VAL A 91 -2.78 -8.21 -10.62
CA VAL A 91 -2.98 -6.78 -10.35
C VAL A 91 -4.47 -6.51 -10.12
N TYR A 92 -4.81 -5.73 -9.10
CA TYR A 92 -6.17 -5.22 -8.88
C TYR A 92 -6.19 -3.70 -8.74
N ASP A 93 -7.10 -3.05 -9.46
CA ASP A 93 -7.26 -1.60 -9.43
C ASP A 93 -8.13 -1.17 -8.23
N LEU A 94 -7.59 -0.27 -7.42
CA LEU A 94 -8.20 0.28 -6.23
C LEU A 94 -8.36 1.79 -6.40
N PHE A 95 -9.56 2.22 -6.73
CA PHE A 95 -9.96 3.64 -6.74
C PHE A 95 -10.48 4.04 -5.35
N PRO A 96 -10.57 5.33 -5.02
CA PRO A 96 -11.15 5.78 -3.77
C PRO A 96 -12.55 5.19 -3.53
N GLY A 97 -12.74 4.55 -2.38
CA GLY A 97 -13.99 3.87 -2.01
C GLY A 97 -14.11 2.42 -2.54
N THR A 98 -13.09 1.91 -3.22
CA THR A 98 -13.06 0.51 -3.68
C THR A 98 -12.70 -0.41 -2.52
N PHE A 99 -13.46 -1.48 -2.36
CA PHE A 99 -13.12 -2.59 -1.47
C PHE A 99 -13.29 -3.90 -2.24
N GLN A 100 -12.29 -4.78 -2.17
CA GLN A 100 -12.35 -6.09 -2.81
C GLN A 100 -11.69 -7.14 -1.94
N THR A 101 -12.31 -8.31 -1.85
CA THR A 101 -11.63 -9.51 -1.35
C THR A 101 -11.08 -10.29 -2.53
N VAL A 102 -9.79 -10.61 -2.49
CA VAL A 102 -9.14 -11.52 -3.45
C VAL A 102 -8.65 -12.78 -2.73
N GLU A 103 -8.87 -13.94 -3.33
CA GLU A 103 -8.51 -15.25 -2.80
C GLU A 103 -7.20 -15.71 -3.44
N MET A 104 -6.19 -16.04 -2.63
CA MET A 104 -4.87 -16.50 -3.08
C MET A 104 -4.57 -17.90 -2.51
N TRP A 105 -3.93 -18.73 -3.32
CA TRP A 105 -3.39 -20.04 -2.93
C TRP A 105 -1.88 -20.01 -3.13
N PRO A 106 -1.09 -19.78 -2.06
CA PRO A 106 0.37 -19.74 -2.13
C PRO A 106 0.92 -21.11 -2.54
N LYS A 107 1.81 -21.12 -3.53
CA LYS A 107 2.41 -22.35 -4.11
C LYS A 107 3.93 -22.36 -4.06
N TYR A 108 4.55 -21.18 -4.11
CA TYR A 108 5.99 -21.05 -4.26
C TYR A 108 6.57 -20.40 -3.01
N PRO A 109 7.36 -21.14 -2.21
CA PRO A 109 8.06 -20.57 -1.06
C PRO A 109 8.99 -19.43 -1.47
N GLY A 110 9.13 -18.44 -0.61
CA GLY A 110 10.01 -17.29 -0.83
C GLY A 110 9.45 -16.01 -0.22
N THR A 111 10.22 -14.93 -0.35
CA THR A 111 9.79 -13.58 -0.03
C THR A 111 9.48 -12.85 -1.33
N TRP A 112 8.24 -12.38 -1.45
CA TRP A 112 7.68 -11.83 -2.68
C TRP A 112 7.24 -10.39 -2.47
N LEU A 113 7.39 -9.55 -3.49
CA LEU A 113 7.01 -8.14 -3.44
C LEU A 113 5.49 -7.97 -3.60
N LEU A 114 4.92 -7.07 -2.81
CA LEU A 114 3.59 -6.50 -2.94
C LEU A 114 3.74 -4.99 -3.08
N HIS A 115 3.30 -4.41 -4.19
CA HIS A 115 3.48 -2.97 -4.42
C HIS A 115 2.34 -2.37 -5.25
N CYS A 116 2.27 -1.04 -5.23
CA CYS A 116 1.51 -0.28 -6.20
C CYS A 116 2.26 -0.24 -7.54
N HIS A 117 1.60 -0.48 -8.67
CA HIS A 117 2.25 -0.40 -9.98
C HIS A 117 2.26 1.02 -10.58
N VAL A 118 1.73 2.02 -9.87
CA VAL A 118 1.85 3.43 -10.23
C VAL A 118 3.26 3.92 -9.86
N THR A 119 4.01 4.42 -10.85
CA THR A 119 5.44 4.77 -10.74
C THR A 119 5.77 5.70 -9.58
N ASP A 120 4.97 6.75 -9.40
CA ASP A 120 5.17 7.72 -8.32
C ASP A 120 5.00 7.07 -6.94
N HIS A 121 3.97 6.24 -6.78
CA HIS A 121 3.65 5.58 -5.51
C HIS A 121 4.72 4.57 -5.09
N ILE A 122 5.27 3.78 -6.02
CA ILE A 122 6.36 2.84 -5.69
C ILE A 122 7.65 3.59 -5.34
N HIS A 123 8.02 4.65 -6.08
CA HIS A 123 9.19 5.46 -5.74
C HIS A 123 9.04 6.15 -4.39
N ALA A 124 7.82 6.53 -4.02
CA ALA A 124 7.50 7.09 -2.71
C ALA A 124 7.35 6.04 -1.58
N GLY A 125 7.53 4.75 -1.90
CA GLY A 125 7.65 3.67 -0.91
C GLY A 125 6.37 2.86 -0.65
N MET A 126 5.36 2.93 -1.52
CA MET A 126 4.15 2.10 -1.43
C MET A 126 4.42 0.66 -1.87
N GLU A 127 5.24 -0.02 -1.07
CA GLU A 127 5.68 -1.38 -1.29
C GLU A 127 5.95 -2.10 0.03
N THR A 128 5.79 -3.42 0.01
CA THR A 128 6.24 -4.31 1.06
C THR A 128 6.51 -5.71 0.53
N THR A 129 6.93 -6.61 1.40
CA THR A 129 7.05 -8.03 1.07
C THR A 129 6.06 -8.88 1.85
N TYR A 130 5.70 -10.02 1.28
CA TYR A 130 5.04 -11.11 1.97
C TYR A 130 5.87 -12.39 1.83
N SER A 131 5.82 -13.26 2.83
CA SER A 131 6.61 -14.48 2.89
C SER A 131 5.72 -15.71 2.80
N VAL A 132 6.07 -16.62 1.90
CA VAL A 132 5.46 -17.94 1.77
C VAL A 132 6.47 -18.96 2.27
N LEU A 133 6.15 -19.63 3.37
CA LEU A 133 6.99 -20.66 3.97
C LEU A 133 6.69 -22.04 3.35
N PRO A 134 7.68 -22.94 3.28
CA PRO A 134 7.41 -24.35 2.98
C PRO A 134 6.43 -24.94 3.99
N ASN A 135 5.68 -25.96 3.56
CA ASN A 135 4.80 -26.75 4.43
C ASN A 135 5.59 -27.87 5.14
#